data_AF-X1EDN7-F1
#
_entry.id   AF-X1EDN7-F1
#
_cell.length_a   1.000
_cell.length_b   1.000
_cell.length_c   1.000
_cell.angle_alpha   90.00
_cell.angle_beta   90.00
_cell.angle_gamma   90.00
#
_symmetry.space_group_name_H-M   'P 1'
#
loop_
_entity.id
_entity.type
_entity.pdbx_description
1 polymer ?
#
loop_
_entity_poly.entity_id
_entity_poly.type
_entity_poly.pdbx_seq_one_letter_code
_entity_poly.pdbx_strand_id
1 'polypeptide(L)'
;IKNATKVNPQWYFSHVIYSDDHGKSWKLGGTLDGKTNECQAIETEDGSIYLNIRSYEGKNRRAYAWSTDEGLTWSKVKLEQSMIAPKCQASITRFTDRKHHGKNRVLFSSPAGTERENMTIRLSYDECRT
;
A
#
# COMPACT_ATOMS: atom_id res chain seq x y z
N ILE A 1 31.45 1.01 -12.02
CA ILE A 1 30.17 0.29 -12.28
C ILE A 1 29.05 1.33 -12.40
N LYS A 2 28.90 1.94 -13.58
CA LYS A 2 27.81 2.89 -13.89
C LYS A 2 27.33 2.53 -15.28
N ASN A 3 26.24 1.77 -15.36
CA ASN A 3 25.32 1.61 -16.50
C ASN A 3 24.36 0.46 -16.20
N ALA A 4 23.58 0.58 -15.12
CA ALA A 4 22.30 -0.08 -15.09
C ALA A 4 21.37 0.82 -15.92
N THR A 5 20.88 0.32 -17.06
CA THR A 5 19.78 0.93 -17.80
C THR A 5 18.65 1.20 -16.82
N LYS A 6 18.32 2.47 -16.59
CA LYS A 6 17.18 2.85 -15.74
C LYS A 6 15.92 2.29 -16.40
N VAL A 7 15.38 1.20 -15.86
CA VAL A 7 14.13 0.62 -16.31
C VAL A 7 13.05 1.71 -16.21
N ASN A 8 12.25 1.85 -17.27
CA ASN A 8 11.19 2.85 -17.32
C ASN A 8 10.20 2.57 -16.18
N PRO A 9 9.95 3.51 -15.24
CA PRO A 9 9.06 3.27 -14.12
C PRO A 9 7.63 2.89 -14.53
N GLN A 10 7.22 3.18 -15.77
CA GLN A 10 5.97 2.73 -16.34
C GLN A 10 5.82 1.19 -16.36
N TRP A 11 6.93 0.45 -16.28
CA TRP A 11 6.97 -1.02 -16.28
C TRP A 11 7.02 -1.62 -14.87
N TYR A 12 6.97 -0.79 -13.82
CA TYR A 12 6.84 -1.29 -12.46
C TYR A 12 5.37 -1.38 -12.08
N PHE A 13 4.97 -2.56 -11.59
CA PHE A 13 3.61 -2.89 -11.20
C PHE A 13 3.58 -3.45 -9.78
N SER A 14 2.46 -3.22 -9.10
CA SER A 14 2.10 -3.84 -7.83
C SER A 14 0.93 -4.81 -8.06
N HIS A 15 0.91 -5.90 -7.32
CA HIS A 15 -0.16 -6.89 -7.32
C HIS A 15 -0.24 -7.55 -5.95
N VAL A 16 -1.29 -8.35 -5.74
CA VAL A 16 -1.38 -9.27 -4.60
C VAL A 16 -1.28 -10.71 -5.08
N ILE A 17 -0.74 -11.58 -4.23
CA ILE A 17 -0.83 -13.02 -4.37
C ILE A 17 -1.62 -13.55 -3.18
N TYR A 18 -2.48 -14.53 -3.41
CA TYR A 18 -3.38 -15.04 -2.39
C TYR A 18 -3.53 -16.56 -2.49
N SER A 19 -4.09 -17.15 -1.43
CA SER A 19 -4.33 -18.58 -1.31
C SER A 19 -5.62 -18.80 -0.53
N ASP A 20 -6.53 -19.61 -1.10
CA ASP A 20 -7.80 -19.99 -0.48
C ASP A 20 -7.77 -21.41 0.10
N ASP A 21 -6.62 -22.08 0.04
CA ASP A 21 -6.46 -23.48 0.44
C ASP A 21 -5.42 -23.66 1.55
N HIS A 22 -5.27 -22.62 2.37
CA HIS A 22 -4.33 -22.55 3.49
C HIS A 22 -2.85 -22.68 3.04
N GLY A 23 -2.52 -22.08 1.90
CA GLY A 23 -1.14 -21.98 1.39
C GLY A 23 -0.66 -23.15 0.54
N LYS A 24 -1.54 -24.09 0.15
CA LYS A 24 -1.19 -25.23 -0.71
C LYS A 24 -0.98 -24.80 -2.16
N SER A 25 -1.78 -23.85 -2.63
CA SER A 25 -1.63 -23.21 -3.93
C SER A 25 -1.78 -21.71 -3.82
N TRP A 26 -1.17 -20.99 -4.77
CA TRP A 26 -1.15 -19.54 -4.80
C TRP A 26 -1.62 -19.05 -6.17
N LYS A 27 -2.41 -17.99 -6.16
CA LYS A 27 -2.93 -17.33 -7.35
C LYS A 27 -2.50 -15.87 -7.37
N LEU A 28 -2.26 -15.35 -8.56
CA LEU A 28 -2.09 -13.93 -8.78
C LEU A 28 -3.46 -13.26 -8.74
N GLY A 29 -3.61 -12.20 -7.94
CA GLY A 29 -4.78 -11.34 -7.95
C GLY A 29 -4.70 -10.25 -9.02
N GLY A 30 -5.43 -9.16 -8.81
CA GLY A 30 -5.39 -7.99 -9.67
C GLY A 30 -4.01 -7.34 -9.67
N THR A 31 -3.60 -6.84 -10.85
CA THR A 31 -2.39 -6.03 -11.04
C THR A 31 -2.78 -4.58 -11.28
N LEU A 32 -2.12 -3.66 -10.58
CA LEU A 32 -2.32 -2.23 -10.72
C LEU A 32 -1.68 -1.67 -11.99
N ASP A 33 -2.03 -0.43 -12.34
CA ASP A 33 -1.33 0.33 -13.37
C ASP A 33 0.15 0.58 -13.01
N GLY A 34 0.92 0.96 -14.03
CA GLY A 34 2.37 1.22 -13.92
C GLY A 34 2.74 2.34 -12.95
N LYS A 35 4.06 2.50 -12.70
CA LYS A 35 4.66 3.43 -11.72
C LYS A 35 4.33 3.11 -10.26
N THR A 36 4.00 1.85 -10.01
CA THR A 36 3.80 1.27 -8.68
C THR A 36 4.96 0.33 -8.36
N ASN A 37 5.18 -0.02 -7.09
CA ASN A 37 6.34 -0.83 -6.69
C ASN A 37 6.07 -1.55 -5.36
N GLU A 38 6.98 -1.55 -4.37
CA GLU A 38 6.73 -2.12 -3.04
C GLU A 38 5.40 -1.63 -2.46
N CYS A 39 4.52 -2.55 -2.11
CA CYS A 39 3.20 -2.27 -1.56
C CYS A 39 2.87 -3.18 -0.38
N GLN A 40 1.93 -2.77 0.45
CA GLN A 40 1.43 -3.58 1.57
C GLN A 40 -0.08 -3.39 1.69
N ALA A 41 -0.79 -4.50 1.90
CA ALA A 41 -2.25 -4.57 1.96
C ALA A 41 -2.75 -4.59 3.40
N ILE A 42 -3.94 -4.05 3.61
CA ILE A 42 -4.75 -4.25 4.82
C ILE A 42 -6.22 -4.42 4.42
N GLU A 43 -6.89 -5.38 5.04
CA GLU A 43 -8.33 -5.57 4.92
C GLU A 43 -9.06 -4.65 5.92
N THR A 44 -10.06 -3.94 5.44
CA THR A 44 -10.92 -3.05 6.24
C THR A 44 -12.10 -3.81 6.84
N GLU A 45 -12.75 -3.25 7.86
CA GLU A 45 -13.88 -3.92 8.53
C GLU A 45 -15.06 -4.26 7.60
N ASP A 46 -15.19 -3.56 6.46
CA ASP A 46 -16.20 -3.85 5.43
C ASP A 46 -15.76 -4.90 4.40
N GLY A 47 -14.58 -5.51 4.56
CA GLY A 47 -14.01 -6.50 3.65
C GLY A 47 -13.28 -5.91 2.43
N SER A 48 -13.25 -4.57 2.29
CA SER A 48 -12.43 -3.95 1.24
C SER A 48 -10.95 -4.11 1.55
N ILE A 49 -10.11 -4.08 0.52
CA ILE A 49 -8.65 -4.12 0.69
C ILE A 49 -8.06 -2.76 0.29
N TYR A 50 -7.36 -2.14 1.23
CA TYR A 50 -6.54 -0.96 0.98
C TYR A 50 -5.10 -1.39 0.68
N LEU A 51 -4.58 -0.97 -0.47
CA LEU A 51 -3.19 -1.18 -0.82
C LEU A 51 -2.41 0.14 -0.71
N ASN A 52 -1.43 0.19 0.19
CA ASN A 52 -0.49 1.31 0.30
C ASN A 52 0.74 1.03 -0.57
N ILE A 53 1.13 1.99 -1.42
CA ILE A 53 2.05 1.72 -2.55
C ILE A 53 3.20 2.73 -2.57
N ARG A 54 4.42 2.23 -2.80
CA ARG A 54 5.58 3.05 -3.16
C ARG A 54 5.39 3.62 -4.56
N SER A 55 5.21 4.92 -4.66
CA SER A 55 4.93 5.60 -5.93
C SER A 55 6.19 6.00 -6.68
N TYR A 56 6.17 5.80 -8.00
CA TYR A 56 7.16 6.32 -8.94
C TYR A 56 6.64 7.51 -9.77
N GLU A 57 5.50 8.11 -9.40
CA GLU A 57 4.95 9.32 -10.04
C GLU A 57 5.80 10.59 -9.83
N GLY A 58 6.86 10.51 -9.02
CA GLY A 58 7.81 11.62 -8.85
C GLY A 58 7.27 12.80 -8.04
N LYS A 59 6.31 12.55 -7.13
CA LYS A 59 5.66 13.57 -6.30
C LYS A 59 5.98 13.48 -4.81
N ASN A 60 6.91 12.61 -4.40
CA ASN A 60 7.24 12.35 -2.99
C ASN A 60 5.98 12.10 -2.14
N ARG A 61 5.13 11.19 -2.61
CA ARG A 61 3.91 10.75 -1.92
C ARG A 61 3.82 9.23 -1.92
N ARG A 62 3.13 8.68 -0.93
CA ARG A 62 2.56 7.34 -1.06
C ARG A 62 1.46 7.36 -2.13
N ALA A 63 1.27 6.24 -2.81
CA ALA A 63 0.10 6.00 -3.62
C ALA A 63 -0.82 4.98 -2.92
N TYR A 64 -2.06 4.91 -3.33
CA TYR A 64 -3.00 3.89 -2.86
C TYR A 64 -3.98 3.45 -3.95
N ALA A 65 -4.57 2.28 -3.73
CA ALA A 65 -5.71 1.77 -4.47
C ALA A 65 -6.59 0.93 -3.53
N TRP A 66 -7.85 0.79 -3.90
CA TRP A 66 -8.85 -0.02 -3.20
C TRP A 66 -9.30 -1.18 -4.06
N SER A 67 -9.53 -2.33 -3.44
CA SER A 67 -10.29 -3.45 -4.00
C SER A 67 -11.53 -3.70 -3.14
N THR A 68 -12.64 -4.03 -3.78
CA THR A 68 -13.91 -4.41 -3.13
C THR A 68 -14.33 -5.84 -3.51
N ASP A 69 -13.40 -6.60 -4.08
CA ASP A 69 -13.59 -7.95 -4.62
C ASP A 69 -12.38 -8.83 -4.27
N GLU A 70 -11.95 -8.77 -3.00
CA GLU A 70 -10.93 -9.65 -2.43
C GLU A 70 -9.55 -9.55 -3.12
N GLY A 71 -9.25 -8.40 -3.74
CA GLY A 71 -7.98 -8.14 -4.41
C GLY A 71 -7.93 -8.59 -5.86
N LEU A 72 -9.07 -8.99 -6.46
CA LEU A 72 -9.14 -9.41 -7.87
C LEU A 72 -9.10 -8.24 -8.84
N THR A 73 -9.75 -7.12 -8.52
CA THR A 73 -9.65 -5.86 -9.27
C THR A 73 -9.34 -4.69 -8.36
N TRP A 74 -8.80 -3.61 -8.96
CA TRP A 74 -8.37 -2.43 -8.22
C TRP A 74 -8.92 -1.15 -8.82
N SER A 75 -9.27 -0.20 -7.95
CA SER A 75 -9.52 1.18 -8.34
C SER A 75 -8.28 1.81 -8.99
N LYS A 76 -8.48 2.90 -9.75
CA LYS A 76 -7.36 3.72 -10.24
C LYS A 76 -6.41 4.12 -9.11
N VAL A 77 -5.11 3.98 -9.34
CA VAL A 77 -4.05 4.44 -8.42
C VAL A 77 -4.17 5.94 -8.19
N LYS A 78 -4.21 6.35 -6.92
CA LYS A 78 -4.24 7.75 -6.49
C LYS A 78 -3.04 8.06 -5.59
N LEU A 79 -2.61 9.32 -5.56
CA LEU A 79 -1.60 9.79 -4.62
C LEU A 79 -2.28 10.20 -3.32
N GLU A 80 -1.72 9.75 -2.20
CA GLU A 80 -2.15 10.22 -0.89
C GLU A 80 -1.54 11.59 -0.60
N GLN A 81 -2.36 12.64 -0.63
CA GLN A 81 -1.85 14.02 -0.57
C GLN A 81 -1.25 14.35 0.80
N SER A 82 -1.79 13.76 1.86
CA SER A 82 -1.36 13.96 3.25
C SER A 82 -0.06 13.21 3.60
N MET A 83 0.34 12.20 2.81
CA MET A 83 1.48 11.34 3.12
C MET A 83 2.71 11.66 2.28
N ILE A 84 3.48 12.66 2.73
CA ILE A 84 4.84 12.93 2.21
C ILE A 84 5.72 11.70 2.50
N ALA A 85 6.38 11.19 1.46
CA ALA A 85 7.33 10.09 1.56
C ALA A 85 8.38 10.11 0.43
N PRO A 86 9.62 9.67 0.68
CA PRO A 86 10.58 9.37 -0.37
C PRO A 86 10.14 8.13 -1.17
N LYS A 87 10.88 7.80 -2.24
CA LYS A 87 10.75 6.48 -2.91
C LYS A 87 11.34 5.39 -2.00
N CYS A 88 10.53 4.89 -1.07
CA CYS A 88 10.92 3.92 -0.06
C CYS A 88 9.75 2.97 0.26
N GLN A 89 10.05 1.81 0.84
CA GLN A 89 9.06 0.91 1.44
C GLN A 89 8.38 1.60 2.63
N ALA A 90 7.15 1.18 2.94
CA ALA A 90 6.43 1.53 4.15
C ALA A 90 5.61 0.33 4.63
N SER A 91 5.28 0.30 5.93
CA SER A 91 4.46 -0.75 6.54
C SER A 91 3.10 -0.20 7.00
N ILE A 92 2.04 -0.98 6.84
CA ILE A 92 0.69 -0.72 7.34
C ILE A 92 0.10 -1.95 8.02
N THR A 93 -0.48 -1.82 9.21
CA THR A 93 -1.06 -2.96 9.92
C THR A 93 -2.22 -2.55 10.83
N ARG A 94 -3.16 -3.48 11.05
CA ARG A 94 -4.21 -3.30 12.04
C ARG A 94 -3.63 -3.51 13.43
N PHE A 95 -3.86 -2.54 14.30
CA PHE A 95 -3.50 -2.64 15.72
C PHE A 95 -4.69 -3.06 16.58
N THR A 96 -5.86 -2.48 16.32
CA THR A 96 -7.12 -2.89 16.95
C THR A 96 -8.28 -2.77 15.98
N ASP A 97 -9.34 -3.55 16.21
CA ASP A 97 -10.63 -3.45 15.51
C ASP A 97 -11.76 -3.02 16.46
N ARG A 98 -12.92 -2.67 15.90
CA ARG A 98 -14.09 -2.27 16.67
C ARG A 98 -14.70 -3.44 17.42
N LYS A 99 -14.70 -4.63 16.82
CA LYS A 99 -15.37 -5.84 17.35
C LYS A 99 -14.77 -6.32 18.67
N HIS A 100 -13.45 -6.35 18.78
CA HIS A 100 -12.70 -6.92 19.90
C HIS A 100 -12.15 -5.86 20.85
N HIS A 101 -11.93 -4.63 20.38
CA HIS A 101 -11.30 -3.57 21.17
C HIS A 101 -12.13 -2.28 21.27
N GLY A 102 -13.33 -2.25 20.69
CA GLY A 102 -14.24 -1.10 20.70
C GLY A 102 -13.81 0.06 19.81
N LYS A 103 -12.66 0.00 19.12
CA LYS A 103 -12.20 1.04 18.19
C LYS A 103 -11.21 0.52 17.15
N ASN A 104 -11.40 0.94 15.91
CA ASN A 104 -10.45 0.70 14.83
C ASN A 104 -9.20 1.55 14.99
N ARG A 105 -8.03 0.91 14.82
CA ARG A 105 -6.73 1.56 14.79
C ARG A 105 -5.85 0.88 13.76
N VAL A 106 -5.47 1.61 12.71
CA VAL A 106 -4.52 1.16 11.70
C VAL A 106 -3.24 1.99 11.84
N LEU A 107 -2.12 1.31 12.04
CA LEU A 107 -0.81 1.93 12.16
C LEU A 107 -0.10 1.90 10.80
N PHE A 108 0.52 3.03 10.45
CA PHE A 108 1.33 3.18 9.25
C PHE A 108 2.71 3.72 9.61
N SER A 109 3.77 3.14 9.03
CA SER A 109 5.15 3.49 9.29
C SER A 109 5.87 3.82 7.99
N SER A 110 6.32 5.08 7.85
CA SER A 110 7.15 5.53 6.73
C SER A 110 8.07 6.69 7.11
N PRO A 111 9.19 6.90 6.40
CA PRO A 111 9.90 8.17 6.44
C PRO A 111 8.92 9.31 6.11
N ALA A 112 9.00 10.42 6.87
CA ALA A 112 8.12 11.57 6.75
C ALA A 112 8.85 12.78 6.18
N GLY A 113 9.50 12.59 5.03
CA GLY A 113 10.30 13.62 4.36
C GLY A 113 10.45 13.33 2.87
N THR A 114 11.25 14.14 2.19
CA THR A 114 11.62 13.89 0.78
C THR A 114 12.74 12.88 0.65
N GLU A 115 13.50 12.66 1.73
CA GLU A 115 14.57 11.68 1.88
C GLU A 115 14.21 10.59 2.90
N ARG A 116 15.09 9.59 3.06
CA ARG A 116 14.89 8.48 4.01
C ARG A 116 15.25 8.89 5.44
N GLU A 117 14.45 9.78 5.99
CA GLU A 117 14.62 10.41 7.29
C GLU A 117 13.27 10.58 8.01
N ASN A 118 13.31 11.01 9.27
CA ASN A 118 12.11 11.31 10.08
C ASN A 118 11.13 10.14 10.10
N MET A 119 11.62 8.97 10.49
CA MET A 119 10.82 7.75 10.61
C MET A 119 9.61 8.01 11.53
N THR A 120 8.40 7.87 11.00
CA THR A 120 7.17 8.29 11.69
C THR A 120 6.13 7.19 11.66
N ILE A 121 5.49 6.96 12.80
CA ILE A 121 4.27 6.15 12.91
C ILE A 121 3.07 7.09 12.87
N ARG A 122 2.11 6.79 11.98
CA ARG A 122 0.81 7.44 11.87
C ARG A 122 -0.28 6.46 12.26
N LEU A 123 -1.42 6.99 12.68
CA LEU A 123 -2.55 6.20 13.16
C LEU A 123 -3.83 6.70 12.48
N SER A 124 -4.55 5.78 11.85
CA SER A 124 -5.89 6.00 11.32
C SER A 124 -6.94 5.35 12.23
N TYR A 125 -8.07 6.03 12.40
CA TYR A 125 -9.23 5.52 13.16
C TYR A 125 -10.44 5.18 12.26
N ASP A 126 -10.34 5.44 10.96
CA ASP A 126 -11.46 5.41 10.01
C ASP A 126 -11.15 4.55 8.78
N GLU A 127 -10.35 3.50 8.99
CA GLU A 127 -9.99 2.51 7.97
C GLU A 127 -9.18 3.12 6.82
N CYS A 128 -8.09 3.83 7.16
CA CYS A 128 -7.13 4.42 6.21
C CYS A 128 -7.67 5.59 5.38
N ARG A 129 -8.80 6.20 5.79
CA ARG A 129 -9.37 7.36 5.08
C ARG A 129 -8.71 8.67 5.54
N THR A 130 -8.32 8.75 6.81
CA THR A 130 -7.52 9.85 7.40
C THR A 130 -6.45 9.34 8.36
#